data_AF-A0A1G6FDP0-F1
#
_entry.id   AF-A0A1G6FDP0-F1
#
_cell.length_a   1.000
_cell.length_b   1.000
_cell.length_c   1.000
_cell.angle_alpha   90.00
_cell.angle_beta   90.00
_cell.angle_gamma   90.00
#
_symmetry.space_group_name_H-M   'P 1'
#
loop_
_entity.id
_entity.type
_entity.pdbx_description
1 polymer ?
#
loop_
_entity_poly.entity_id
_entity_poly.type
_entity_poly.pdbx_seq_one_letter_code
_entity_poly.pdbx_strand_id
1 'polypeptide(L)'
;MGDKENLFGERLKMLRSLQGNKSQKDFAVELGIPQPTLSSYESGKIKPTVDAIINIADKCGVSMDWLCGRDETFHLGSLGDVLSCFLELYETNEFSIKTTIHDRVDIESKDATEDEKRNWIELKIYHNEVFHDSKATLNQDLCSAIEKAYKLTNELRRFERSQESYEREKQYFIDNMRSVPITKIDHSDIPEDEQRKRMLELMKAEWEAMENKN
;
A
#
# COMPACT_ATOMS: atom_id res chain seq x y z
N MET A 1 -8.17 -5.64 28.72
CA MET A 1 -9.31 -5.18 27.91
C MET A 1 -9.28 -3.67 28.00
N GLY A 2 -8.60 -3.01 27.06
CA GLY A 2 -8.49 -1.54 26.98
C GLY A 2 -9.36 -1.06 25.83
N ASP A 3 -10.13 -0.02 26.08
CA ASP A 3 -11.29 0.42 25.31
C ASP A 3 -11.00 0.73 23.83
N LYS A 4 -11.62 -0.04 22.93
CA LYS A 4 -11.79 0.33 21.50
C LYS A 4 -12.92 1.35 21.29
N GLU A 5 -13.55 1.87 22.36
CA GLU A 5 -14.82 2.61 22.25
C GLU A 5 -14.69 4.03 21.66
N ASN A 6 -13.50 4.66 21.65
CA ASN A 6 -13.35 6.01 21.09
C ASN A 6 -11.97 6.33 20.47
N LEU A 7 -11.53 5.51 19.51
CA LEU A 7 -10.29 5.75 18.77
C LEU A 7 -10.27 7.13 18.07
N PHE A 8 -11.43 7.62 17.59
CA PHE A 8 -11.56 8.96 17.03
C PHE A 8 -11.14 10.04 18.03
N GLY A 9 -11.72 10.04 19.23
CA GLY A 9 -11.42 11.04 20.24
C GLY A 9 -9.99 10.96 20.77
N GLU A 10 -9.39 9.77 20.80
CA GLU A 10 -7.97 9.58 21.12
C GLU A 10 -7.05 10.20 20.07
N ARG A 11 -7.30 9.90 18.78
CA ARG A 11 -6.54 10.50 17.67
C ARG A 11 -6.73 12.01 17.61
N LEU A 12 -7.92 12.52 17.92
CA LEU A 12 -8.17 13.95 18.00
C LEU A 12 -7.39 14.64 19.14
N LYS A 13 -7.32 14.02 20.33
CA LYS A 13 -6.45 14.48 21.43
C LYS A 13 -4.98 14.48 21.02
N MET A 14 -4.56 13.45 20.28
CA MET A 14 -3.19 13.33 19.80
C MET A 14 -2.85 14.46 18.83
N LEU A 15 -3.71 14.76 17.86
CA LEU A 15 -3.53 15.89 16.94
C LEU A 15 -3.40 17.22 17.69
N ARG A 16 -4.26 17.45 18.69
CA ARG A 16 -4.16 18.63 19.55
C ARG A 16 -2.82 18.73 20.28
N SER A 17 -2.31 17.60 20.77
CA SER A 17 -1.00 17.52 21.44
C SER A 17 0.16 17.78 20.48
N LEU A 18 0.10 17.24 19.26
CA LEU A 18 1.14 17.37 18.23
C LEU A 18 1.23 18.80 17.69
N GLN A 19 0.12 19.53 17.61
CA GLN A 19 0.09 20.93 17.17
C GLN A 19 0.52 21.93 18.27
N GLY A 20 1.55 21.59 19.04
CA GLY A 20 2.10 22.47 20.09
C GLY A 20 1.37 22.39 21.42
N ASN A 21 0.77 21.24 21.73
CA ASN A 21 0.08 20.95 23.00
C ASN A 21 -1.02 21.97 23.34
N LYS A 22 -1.87 22.27 22.36
CA LYS A 22 -2.91 23.29 22.48
C LYS A 22 -3.93 22.91 23.55
N SER A 23 -4.49 23.93 24.19
CA SER A 23 -5.67 23.74 25.03
C SER A 23 -6.87 23.32 24.16
N GLN A 24 -7.87 22.66 24.75
CA GLN A 24 -9.12 22.36 24.02
C GLN A 24 -9.78 23.63 23.48
N LYS A 25 -9.65 24.77 24.16
CA LYS A 25 -10.21 26.03 23.69
C LYS A 25 -9.55 26.49 22.40
N ASP A 26 -8.21 26.50 22.37
CA ASP A 26 -7.46 27.01 21.22
C ASP A 26 -7.61 26.10 20.01
N PHE A 27 -7.61 24.79 20.23
CA PHE A 27 -7.82 23.81 19.17
C PHE A 27 -9.25 23.85 18.63
N ALA A 28 -10.26 24.05 19.49
CA ALA A 28 -11.64 24.20 19.03
C ALA A 28 -11.83 25.44 18.13
N VAL A 29 -11.14 26.55 18.43
CA VAL A 29 -11.15 27.76 17.60
C VAL A 29 -10.55 27.48 16.22
N GLU A 30 -9.41 26.77 16.16
CA GLU A 30 -8.76 26.40 14.89
C GLU A 30 -9.62 25.48 14.02
N LEU A 31 -10.31 24.53 14.66
CA LEU A 31 -11.25 23.62 14.02
C LEU A 31 -12.58 24.29 13.66
N GLY A 32 -12.86 25.50 14.16
CA GLY A 32 -14.12 26.19 13.92
C GLY A 32 -15.32 25.57 14.63
N ILE A 33 -15.12 24.89 15.76
CA ILE A 33 -16.18 24.23 16.55
C ILE A 33 -16.24 24.81 17.98
N PRO A 34 -17.38 24.70 18.68
CA PRO A 34 -17.44 25.06 20.09
C PRO A 34 -16.54 24.17 20.97
N GLN A 35 -15.86 24.73 21.96
CA GLN A 35 -15.02 23.95 22.88
C GLN A 35 -15.77 22.81 23.60
N PRO A 36 -17.03 22.97 24.04
CA PRO A 36 -17.80 21.85 24.60
C PRO A 36 -18.03 20.70 23.60
N THR A 37 -18.13 21.03 22.31
CA THR A 37 -18.24 20.05 21.21
C THR A 37 -16.95 19.27 21.07
N LEU A 38 -15.79 19.95 21.04
CA LEU A 38 -14.49 19.28 21.01
C LEU A 38 -14.32 18.35 22.23
N SER A 39 -14.63 18.83 23.43
CA SER A 39 -14.55 18.00 24.64
C SER A 39 -15.46 16.78 24.58
N SER A 40 -16.62 16.90 23.93
CA SER A 40 -17.56 15.79 23.75
C SER A 40 -17.07 14.78 22.72
N TYR A 41 -16.38 15.23 21.66
CA TYR A 41 -15.72 14.36 20.70
C TYR A 41 -14.54 13.59 21.32
N GLU A 42 -13.64 14.31 22.00
CA GLU A 42 -12.46 13.75 22.66
C GLU A 42 -12.81 12.73 23.76
N SER A 43 -13.97 12.88 24.41
CA SER A 43 -14.49 11.95 25.43
C SER A 43 -15.39 10.85 24.86
N GLY A 44 -15.80 10.95 23.59
CA GLY A 44 -16.67 9.97 22.94
C GLY A 44 -18.15 10.11 23.30
N LYS A 45 -18.50 11.15 24.07
CA LYS A 45 -19.87 11.43 24.51
C LYS A 45 -20.79 11.78 23.34
N ILE A 46 -20.26 12.43 22.30
CA ILE A 46 -21.00 12.78 21.09
C ILE A 46 -20.19 12.31 19.89
N LYS A 47 -20.86 11.68 18.92
CA LYS A 47 -20.24 11.35 17.63
C LYS A 47 -20.25 12.57 16.70
N PRO A 48 -19.13 12.91 16.05
CA PRO A 48 -19.07 14.00 15.08
C PRO A 48 -19.94 13.68 13.85
N THR A 49 -20.41 14.74 13.17
CA THR A 49 -21.02 14.60 11.84
C THR A 49 -19.95 14.35 10.79
N VAL A 50 -20.33 13.84 9.62
CA VAL A 50 -19.40 13.65 8.49
C VAL A 50 -18.70 14.98 8.12
N ASP A 51 -19.45 16.08 8.07
CA ASP A 51 -18.87 17.41 7.79
C ASP A 51 -17.83 17.84 8.83
N ALA A 52 -18.08 17.54 10.12
CA ALA A 52 -17.11 17.82 11.17
C ALA A 52 -15.85 16.96 11.01
N ILE A 53 -15.99 15.69 10.63
CA ILE A 53 -14.85 14.80 10.38
C ILE A 53 -14.01 15.31 9.20
N ILE A 54 -14.64 15.65 8.07
CA ILE A 54 -13.95 16.22 6.89
C ILE A 54 -13.18 17.47 7.28
N ASN A 55 -13.86 18.43 7.93
CA ASN A 55 -13.23 19.69 8.31
C ASN A 55 -12.06 19.49 9.29
N ILE A 56 -12.18 18.58 10.26
CA ILE A 56 -11.08 18.26 11.18
C ILE A 56 -9.91 17.62 10.42
N ALA A 57 -10.20 16.68 9.52
CA ALA A 57 -9.19 16.00 8.70
C ALA A 57 -8.41 17.01 7.84
N ASP A 58 -9.11 17.90 7.15
CA ASP A 58 -8.52 18.96 6.31
C ASP A 58 -7.67 19.94 7.14
N LYS A 59 -8.19 20.41 8.28
CA LYS A 59 -7.48 21.36 9.16
C LYS A 59 -6.24 20.76 9.80
N CYS A 60 -6.27 19.45 10.08
CA CYS A 60 -5.15 18.75 10.71
C CYS A 60 -4.18 18.12 9.69
N GLY A 61 -4.52 18.13 8.40
CA GLY A 61 -3.70 17.52 7.34
C GLY A 61 -3.63 15.99 7.44
N VAL A 62 -4.70 15.33 7.90
CA VAL A 62 -4.80 13.87 8.00
C VAL A 62 -5.93 13.33 7.15
N SER A 63 -5.92 12.03 6.81
CA SER A 63 -7.07 11.41 6.14
C SER A 63 -8.22 11.18 7.12
N MET A 64 -9.46 11.22 6.62
CA MET A 64 -10.63 10.84 7.43
C MET A 64 -10.55 9.40 7.92
N ASP A 65 -10.01 8.49 7.10
CA ASP A 65 -9.83 7.10 7.47
C ASP A 65 -8.88 6.96 8.66
N TRP A 66 -7.74 7.65 8.64
CA TRP A 66 -6.87 7.72 9.81
C TRP A 66 -7.55 8.44 10.97
N LEU A 67 -8.34 9.49 10.77
CA LEU A 67 -9.01 10.12 11.91
C LEU A 67 -10.05 9.19 12.57
N CYS A 68 -10.66 8.30 11.79
CA CYS A 68 -11.75 7.43 12.23
C CYS A 68 -11.34 6.01 12.63
N GLY A 69 -10.06 5.63 12.53
CA GLY A 69 -9.64 4.24 12.84
C GLY A 69 -9.75 3.26 11.67
N ARG A 70 -9.82 3.75 10.44
CA ARG A 70 -9.99 2.96 9.21
C ARG A 70 -8.72 2.85 8.36
N ASP A 71 -7.62 3.48 8.80
CA ASP A 71 -6.28 3.35 8.21
C ASP A 71 -5.70 1.92 8.34
N GLU A 72 -6.28 1.09 9.20
CA GLU A 72 -5.81 -0.29 9.40
C GLU A 72 -6.30 -1.28 8.35
N THR A 73 -7.24 -0.90 7.49
CA THR A 73 -7.81 -1.81 6.49
C THR A 73 -7.44 -1.39 5.08
N PHE A 74 -6.33 -1.92 4.57
CA PHE A 74 -6.10 -1.98 3.14
C PHE A 74 -7.27 -2.71 2.47
N HIS A 75 -7.94 -2.04 1.53
CA HIS A 75 -9.08 -2.58 0.79
C HIS A 75 -8.97 -2.21 -0.68
N LEU A 76 -9.08 -3.21 -1.55
CA LEU A 76 -9.17 -3.03 -2.99
C LEU A 76 -10.66 -2.91 -3.34
N GLY A 77 -11.15 -1.68 -3.51
CA GLY A 77 -12.56 -1.40 -3.84
C GLY A 77 -12.81 -1.26 -5.34
N SER A 78 -11.77 -0.99 -6.12
CA SER A 78 -11.82 -0.74 -7.55
C SER A 78 -10.59 -1.29 -8.27
N LEU A 79 -10.66 -1.35 -9.61
CA LEU A 79 -9.48 -1.69 -10.42
C LEU A 79 -8.39 -0.61 -10.34
N GLY A 80 -8.77 0.64 -10.04
CA GLY A 80 -7.82 1.72 -9.76
C GLY A 80 -6.95 1.40 -8.55
N ASP A 81 -7.53 0.85 -7.48
CA ASP A 81 -6.77 0.47 -6.28
C ASP A 81 -5.80 -0.69 -6.57
N VAL A 82 -6.19 -1.60 -7.47
CA VAL A 82 -5.32 -2.69 -7.93
C VAL A 82 -4.12 -2.12 -8.70
N LEU A 83 -4.36 -1.18 -9.63
CA LEU A 83 -3.29 -0.50 -10.35
C LEU A 83 -2.37 0.27 -9.40
N SER A 84 -2.94 1.03 -8.46
CA SER A 84 -2.17 1.76 -7.44
C SER A 84 -1.29 0.81 -6.62
N CYS A 85 -1.81 -0.35 -6.21
CA CYS A 85 -1.03 -1.37 -5.51
C CYS A 85 0.18 -1.83 -6.34
N PHE A 86 -0.01 -2.14 -7.63
CA PHE A 86 1.11 -2.53 -8.48
C PHE A 86 2.11 -1.40 -8.70
N LEU A 87 1.67 -0.15 -8.90
CA LEU A 87 2.56 1.00 -9.02
C LEU A 87 3.41 1.18 -7.75
N GLU A 88 2.78 1.16 -6.58
CA GLU A 88 3.49 1.22 -5.29
C GLU A 88 4.53 0.10 -5.16
N LEU A 89 4.22 -1.13 -5.58
CA LEU A 89 5.15 -2.27 -5.56
C LEU A 89 6.35 -2.08 -6.52
N TYR A 90 6.13 -1.57 -7.73
CA TYR A 90 7.20 -1.33 -8.69
C TYR A 90 8.07 -0.13 -8.35
N GLU A 91 7.54 0.81 -7.57
CA GLU A 91 8.27 1.99 -7.09
C GLU A 91 9.19 1.68 -5.90
N THR A 92 9.22 0.47 -5.35
CA THR A 92 10.00 0.17 -4.14
C THR A 92 11.50 0.02 -4.41
N ASN A 93 12.34 0.35 -3.41
CA ASN A 93 13.79 0.09 -3.49
C ASN A 93 14.18 -1.28 -2.92
N GLU A 94 13.43 -1.77 -1.93
CA GLU A 94 13.85 -2.91 -1.11
C GLU A 94 13.52 -4.26 -1.71
N PHE A 95 12.71 -4.33 -2.76
CA PHE A 95 12.51 -5.55 -3.51
C PHE A 95 12.25 -5.31 -4.99
N SER A 96 12.48 -6.32 -5.81
CA SER A 96 12.15 -6.30 -7.24
C SER A 96 11.18 -7.43 -7.60
N ILE A 97 10.32 -7.15 -8.57
CA ILE A 97 9.43 -8.12 -9.19
C ILE A 97 9.80 -8.19 -10.66
N LYS A 98 10.28 -9.36 -11.12
CA LYS A 98 10.55 -9.58 -12.53
C LYS A 98 9.24 -9.84 -13.26
N THR A 99 8.97 -9.03 -14.27
CA THR A 99 7.73 -9.11 -15.05
C THR A 99 8.03 -9.55 -16.47
N THR A 100 7.34 -10.59 -16.93
CA THR A 100 7.36 -11.04 -18.32
C THR A 100 5.98 -10.80 -18.92
N ILE A 101 5.93 -10.02 -20.01
CA ILE A 101 4.69 -9.68 -20.69
C ILE A 101 4.63 -10.49 -21.98
N HIS A 102 3.60 -11.34 -22.08
CA HIS A 102 3.23 -12.01 -23.31
C HIS A 102 1.93 -11.41 -23.80
N ASP A 103 2.03 -10.26 -24.46
CA ASP A 103 0.89 -9.52 -25.01
C ASP A 103 1.08 -9.38 -26.52
N ARG A 104 0.37 -10.22 -27.26
CA ARG A 104 0.41 -10.26 -28.72
C ARG A 104 -1.02 -10.13 -29.25
N VAL A 105 -1.29 -9.00 -29.88
CA VAL A 105 -2.62 -8.61 -30.37
C VAL A 105 -3.12 -9.54 -31.48
N ASP A 106 -2.21 -10.24 -32.16
CA ASP A 106 -2.47 -11.05 -33.35
C ASP A 106 -2.78 -12.54 -33.07
N ILE A 107 -2.58 -13.02 -31.83
CA ILE A 107 -2.67 -14.46 -31.51
C ILE A 107 -3.88 -14.87 -30.66
N GLU A 108 -4.75 -13.93 -30.27
CA GLU A 108 -5.85 -14.22 -29.34
C GLU A 108 -6.95 -15.06 -30.02
N SER A 109 -6.85 -16.38 -29.87
CA SER A 109 -7.90 -17.32 -30.25
C SER A 109 -8.70 -17.75 -29.02
N LYS A 110 -10.04 -17.80 -29.16
CA LYS A 110 -10.95 -18.20 -28.07
C LYS A 110 -10.73 -19.63 -27.57
N ASP A 111 -10.20 -20.50 -28.43
CA ASP A 111 -9.98 -21.91 -28.12
C ASP A 111 -8.51 -22.21 -27.72
N ALA A 112 -7.68 -21.17 -27.57
CA ALA A 112 -6.28 -21.34 -27.19
C ALA A 112 -6.15 -21.83 -25.74
N THR A 113 -5.53 -22.99 -25.56
CA THR A 113 -5.22 -23.58 -24.24
C THR A 113 -3.74 -23.54 -23.88
N GLU A 114 -2.87 -23.40 -24.88
CA GLU A 114 -1.41 -23.33 -24.70
C GLU A 114 -0.99 -21.88 -24.41
N ASP A 115 -0.10 -21.69 -23.44
CA ASP A 115 0.33 -20.36 -23.00
C ASP A 115 1.00 -19.55 -24.12
N GLU A 116 1.65 -20.21 -25.09
CA GLU A 116 2.26 -19.55 -26.26
C GLU A 116 1.21 -18.90 -27.20
N LYS A 117 -0.05 -19.30 -27.09
CA LYS A 117 -1.19 -18.82 -27.91
C LYS A 117 -2.14 -17.92 -27.13
N ARG A 118 -1.78 -17.55 -25.89
CA ARG A 118 -2.63 -16.77 -24.98
C ARG A 118 -1.89 -15.52 -24.53
N ASN A 119 -2.63 -14.44 -24.27
CA ASN A 119 -2.04 -13.26 -23.64
C ASN A 119 -1.96 -13.45 -22.13
N TRP A 120 -0.80 -13.21 -21.55
CA TRP A 120 -0.56 -13.36 -20.11
C TRP A 120 0.58 -12.45 -19.63
N ILE A 121 0.59 -12.22 -18.31
CA ILE A 121 1.68 -11.54 -17.63
C ILE A 121 2.14 -12.47 -16.51
N GLU A 122 3.43 -12.80 -16.51
CA GLU A 122 4.07 -13.58 -15.44
C GLU A 122 4.84 -12.62 -14.54
N LEU A 123 4.55 -12.69 -13.24
CA LEU A 123 5.31 -12.03 -12.19
C LEU A 123 6.18 -13.07 -11.48
N LYS A 124 7.46 -12.78 -11.33
CA LYS A 124 8.45 -13.66 -10.69
C LYS A 124 9.24 -12.89 -9.66
N ILE A 125 9.17 -13.38 -8.42
CA ILE A 125 9.94 -12.82 -7.30
C ILE A 125 11.03 -13.83 -6.97
N TYR A 126 12.29 -13.43 -7.08
CA TYR A 126 13.42 -14.25 -6.65
C TYR A 126 13.68 -13.99 -5.18
N HIS A 127 13.71 -15.05 -4.37
CA HIS A 127 14.01 -14.93 -2.94
C HIS A 127 15.38 -14.29 -2.70
N ASN A 128 16.37 -14.58 -3.54
CA ASN A 128 17.77 -14.23 -3.37
C ASN A 128 18.21 -13.05 -4.23
N GLU A 129 17.29 -12.15 -4.59
CA GLU A 129 17.56 -11.01 -5.47
C GLU A 129 18.68 -10.12 -4.94
N VAL A 130 18.87 -10.05 -3.63
CA VAL A 130 19.95 -9.29 -2.98
C VAL A 130 21.36 -9.62 -3.51
N PHE A 131 21.55 -10.81 -4.10
CA PHE A 131 22.82 -11.22 -4.71
C PHE A 131 23.09 -10.55 -6.08
N HIS A 132 22.05 -10.00 -6.71
CA HIS A 132 22.10 -9.34 -8.01
C HIS A 132 21.79 -7.84 -7.90
N ASP A 133 20.96 -7.46 -6.94
CA ASP A 133 20.70 -6.07 -6.57
C ASP A 133 20.85 -5.89 -5.06
N SER A 134 21.94 -5.24 -4.64
CA SER A 134 22.21 -4.99 -3.22
C SER A 134 21.14 -4.18 -2.47
N LYS A 135 20.25 -3.48 -3.18
CA LYS A 135 19.13 -2.74 -2.57
C LYS A 135 17.93 -3.63 -2.27
N ALA A 136 17.77 -4.74 -3.01
CA ALA A 136 16.67 -5.69 -2.93
C ALA A 136 16.72 -6.58 -1.66
N THR A 137 16.82 -5.94 -0.50
CA THR A 137 17.05 -6.55 0.82
C THR A 137 15.84 -7.28 1.39
N LEU A 138 14.63 -7.01 0.89
CA LEU A 138 13.36 -7.56 1.38
C LEU A 138 12.70 -8.57 0.43
N ASN A 139 13.37 -9.00 -0.65
CA ASN A 139 12.82 -10.02 -1.57
C ASN A 139 12.48 -11.35 -0.86
N GLN A 140 13.28 -11.76 0.13
CA GLN A 140 13.00 -12.93 0.96
C GLN A 140 11.73 -12.75 1.81
N ASP A 141 11.58 -11.58 2.43
CA ASP A 141 10.40 -11.24 3.23
C ASP A 141 9.15 -11.18 2.35
N LEU A 142 9.26 -10.61 1.14
CA LEU A 142 8.18 -10.57 0.16
C LEU A 142 7.75 -11.98 -0.27
N CYS A 143 8.69 -12.88 -0.59
CA CYS A 143 8.38 -14.28 -0.89
C CYS A 143 7.63 -14.94 0.28
N SER A 144 8.09 -14.71 1.51
CA SER A 144 7.48 -15.27 2.72
C SER A 144 6.06 -14.72 2.95
N ALA A 145 5.84 -13.43 2.70
CA ALA A 145 4.54 -12.78 2.78
C ALA A 145 3.56 -13.34 1.75
N ILE A 146 3.98 -13.47 0.48
CA ILE A 146 3.19 -14.04 -0.60
C ILE A 146 2.83 -15.50 -0.30
N GLU A 147 3.81 -16.31 0.13
CA GLU A 147 3.58 -17.71 0.49
C GLU A 147 2.55 -17.84 1.61
N LYS A 148 2.67 -17.00 2.65
CA LYS A 148 1.74 -17.03 3.78
C LYS A 148 0.34 -16.59 3.38
N ALA A 149 0.21 -15.52 2.58
CA ALA A 149 -1.07 -15.07 2.05
C ALA A 149 -1.74 -16.19 1.22
N TYR A 150 -0.99 -16.80 0.29
CA TYR A 150 -1.48 -17.92 -0.54
C TYR A 150 -1.98 -19.09 0.31
N LYS A 151 -1.18 -19.55 1.27
CA LYS A 151 -1.53 -20.68 2.16
C LYS A 151 -2.78 -20.37 2.97
N LEU A 152 -2.81 -19.24 3.68
CA LEU A 152 -3.95 -18.84 4.52
C LEU A 152 -5.26 -18.76 3.74
N THR A 153 -5.22 -18.12 2.57
CA THR A 153 -6.42 -17.95 1.74
C THR A 153 -6.88 -19.28 1.16
N ASN A 154 -5.97 -20.19 0.78
CA ASN A 154 -6.35 -21.50 0.26
C ASN A 154 -6.91 -22.42 1.33
N GLU A 155 -6.32 -22.46 2.53
CA GLU A 155 -6.86 -23.21 3.68
C GLU A 155 -8.30 -22.77 3.97
N LEU A 156 -8.57 -21.45 3.96
CA LEU A 156 -9.93 -20.93 4.11
C LEU A 156 -10.86 -21.38 2.98
N ARG A 157 -10.42 -21.26 1.72
CA ARG A 157 -11.22 -21.65 0.54
C ARG A 157 -11.53 -23.14 0.48
N ARG A 158 -10.65 -23.98 1.04
CA ARG A 158 -10.80 -25.43 1.13
C ARG A 158 -11.53 -25.88 2.39
N PHE A 159 -12.02 -24.94 3.20
CA PHE A 159 -12.69 -25.20 4.47
C PHE A 159 -11.82 -25.97 5.49
N GLU A 160 -10.50 -25.90 5.34
CA GLU A 160 -9.51 -26.48 6.27
C GLU A 160 -9.32 -25.58 7.51
N ARG A 161 -9.88 -24.37 7.47
CA ARG A 161 -9.78 -23.33 8.50
C ARG A 161 -11.08 -22.54 8.62
N SER A 162 -11.43 -22.09 9.84
CA SER A 162 -12.59 -21.22 10.07
C SER A 162 -12.33 -19.76 9.68
N GLN A 163 -13.38 -19.01 9.35
CA GLN A 163 -13.29 -17.57 9.05
C GLN A 163 -12.65 -16.79 10.21
N GLU A 164 -13.06 -17.06 11.45
CA GLU A 164 -12.52 -16.40 12.64
C GLU A 164 -11.01 -16.65 12.80
N SER A 165 -10.57 -17.89 12.59
CA SER A 165 -9.16 -18.25 12.64
C SER A 165 -8.35 -17.57 11.54
N TYR A 166 -8.92 -17.47 10.33
CA TYR A 166 -8.32 -16.75 9.21
C TYR A 166 -8.14 -15.26 9.51
N GLU A 167 -9.19 -14.56 9.97
CA GLU A 167 -9.08 -13.12 10.25
C GLU A 167 -8.08 -12.83 11.37
N ARG A 168 -8.05 -13.67 12.42
CA ARG A 168 -7.08 -13.52 13.51
C ARG A 168 -5.64 -13.71 13.03
N GLU A 169 -5.35 -14.76 12.25
CA GLU A 169 -3.99 -14.96 11.73
C GLU A 169 -3.61 -13.90 10.71
N LYS A 170 -4.51 -13.55 9.79
CA LYS A 170 -4.30 -12.46 8.82
C LYS A 170 -3.86 -11.18 9.53
N GLN A 171 -4.59 -10.76 10.57
CA GLN A 171 -4.25 -9.56 11.32
C GLN A 171 -2.89 -9.69 12.02
N TYR A 172 -2.61 -10.84 12.64
CA TYR A 172 -1.32 -11.10 13.30
C TYR A 172 -0.12 -10.96 12.34
N PHE A 173 -0.21 -11.53 11.13
CA PHE A 173 0.90 -11.42 10.16
C PHE A 173 1.05 -10.01 9.60
N ILE A 174 -0.06 -9.31 9.33
CA ILE A 174 -0.01 -7.90 8.92
C ILE A 174 0.67 -7.06 10.00
N ASP A 175 0.26 -7.21 11.27
CA ASP A 175 0.79 -6.42 12.37
C ASP A 175 2.29 -6.67 12.62
N ASN A 176 2.75 -7.92 12.46
CA ASN A 176 4.17 -8.25 12.58
C ASN A 176 5.04 -7.61 11.48
N MET A 177 4.47 -7.32 10.32
CA MET A 177 5.20 -6.71 9.19
C MET A 177 5.12 -5.18 9.19
N ARG A 178 4.25 -4.57 10.01
CA ARG A 178 4.06 -3.10 10.05
C ARG A 178 5.31 -2.30 10.39
N SER A 179 6.28 -2.89 11.09
CA SER A 179 7.51 -2.21 11.50
C SER A 179 8.60 -2.19 10.43
N VAL A 180 8.42 -2.93 9.32
CA VAL A 180 9.40 -3.00 8.23
C VAL A 180 9.10 -1.89 7.22
N PRO A 181 9.96 -0.86 7.11
CA PRO A 181 9.73 0.24 6.17
C PRO A 181 10.03 -0.20 4.73
N ILE A 182 9.27 0.37 3.80
CA ILE A 182 9.54 0.32 2.36
C ILE A 182 9.77 1.76 1.91
N THR A 183 10.79 1.97 1.09
CA THR A 183 11.10 3.27 0.50
C THR A 183 10.85 3.24 -1.00
N LYS A 184 10.68 4.42 -1.58
CA LYS A 184 10.41 4.56 -3.02
C LYS A 184 11.64 5.00 -3.80
N ILE A 185 11.72 4.57 -5.04
CA ILE A 185 12.68 5.06 -6.01
C ILE A 185 12.38 6.54 -6.27
N ASP A 186 13.37 7.40 -6.04
CA ASP A 186 13.27 8.83 -6.32
C ASP A 186 13.97 9.15 -7.64
N HIS A 187 13.18 9.61 -8.61
CA HIS A 187 13.67 10.07 -9.92
C HIS A 187 13.68 11.59 -10.06
N SER A 188 13.22 12.33 -9.05
CA SER A 188 13.04 13.79 -9.12
C SER A 188 14.37 14.55 -9.19
N ASP A 189 15.45 13.95 -8.69
CA ASP A 189 16.79 14.56 -8.67
C ASP A 189 17.59 14.37 -9.96
N ILE A 190 17.06 13.66 -10.98
CA ILE A 190 17.77 13.42 -12.24
C ILE A 190 17.37 14.49 -13.26
N PRO A 191 18.29 15.36 -13.75
CA PRO A 191 17.98 16.37 -14.76
C PRO A 191 17.43 15.74 -16.05
N GLU A 192 16.48 16.41 -16.73
CA GLU A 192 15.80 15.88 -17.94
C GLU A 192 16.78 15.45 -19.03
N ASP A 193 17.86 16.21 -19.22
CA ASP A 193 18.93 15.93 -20.18
C ASP A 193 19.72 14.67 -19.83
N GLU A 194 19.92 14.39 -18.55
CA GLU A 194 20.52 13.13 -18.09
C GLU A 194 19.54 11.95 -18.23
N GLN A 195 18.26 12.15 -17.92
CA GLN A 195 17.23 11.12 -18.16
C GLN A 195 17.16 10.73 -19.64
N ARG A 196 17.15 11.72 -20.53
CA ARG A 196 17.10 11.50 -21.99
C ARG A 196 18.34 10.75 -22.48
N LYS A 197 19.51 11.06 -21.94
CA LYS A 197 20.76 10.34 -22.28
C LYS A 197 20.66 8.87 -21.85
N ARG A 198 20.26 8.60 -20.61
CA ARG A 198 20.09 7.22 -20.09
C ARG A 198 19.08 6.42 -20.91
N MET A 199 17.96 7.05 -21.28
CA MET A 199 16.95 6.43 -22.16
C MET A 199 17.53 6.01 -23.51
N LEU A 200 18.31 6.89 -24.17
CA LEU A 200 18.93 6.58 -25.46
C LEU A 200 19.97 5.44 -25.36
N GLU A 201 20.74 5.41 -24.28
CA GLU A 201 21.70 4.33 -24.01
C GLU A 201 21.00 2.98 -23.82
N LEU A 202 19.89 2.95 -23.07
CA LEU A 202 19.06 1.75 -22.88
C LEU A 202 18.44 1.25 -24.19
N MET A 203 17.82 2.15 -24.97
CA MET A 203 17.23 1.78 -26.27
C MET A 203 18.28 1.19 -27.23
N LYS A 204 19.50 1.73 -27.22
CA LYS A 204 20.59 1.22 -28.04
C LYS A 204 21.02 -0.18 -27.59
N ALA A 205 21.15 -0.40 -26.29
CA ALA A 205 21.50 -1.72 -25.73
C ALA A 205 20.41 -2.77 -26.03
N GLU A 206 19.14 -2.41 -25.92
CA GLU A 206 18.01 -3.28 -26.28
C GLU A 206 18.01 -3.63 -27.76
N TRP A 207 18.28 -2.66 -28.64
CA TRP A 207 18.40 -2.89 -30.08
C TRP A 207 19.54 -3.86 -30.41
N GLU A 208 20.74 -3.64 -29.86
CA GLU A 208 21.90 -4.51 -30.06
C GLU A 208 21.63 -5.94 -29.52
N ALA A 209 20.90 -6.08 -28.42
CA ALA A 209 20.51 -7.38 -27.87
C ALA A 209 19.49 -8.12 -28.75
N MET A 210 18.62 -7.39 -29.47
CA MET A 210 17.69 -7.97 -30.45
C MET A 210 18.39 -8.42 -31.73
N GLU A 211 19.36 -7.63 -32.24
CA GLU A 211 20.14 -8.02 -33.42
C GLU A 211 20.98 -9.28 -33.17
N ASN A 212 21.57 -9.42 -31.97
CA ASN A 212 22.38 -10.58 -31.62
C ASN A 212 21.58 -11.88 -31.35
N LYS A 213 20.25 -11.82 -31.33
CA LYS A 213 19.35 -12.98 -31.14
C LYS A 213 18.74 -13.50 -32.45
N ASN A 214 18.92 -12.78 -33.57
CA ASN A 214 18.52 -13.18 -34.93
C ASN A 214 19.70 -13.79 -35.70
#